data_AF-A0A6A6MAJ3-F1
#
_entry.id   AF-A0A6A6MAJ3-F1
#
_cell.length_a   1.000
_cell.length_b   1.000
_cell.length_c   1.000
_cell.angle_alpha   90.00
_cell.angle_beta   90.00
_cell.angle_gamma   90.00
#
_symmetry.space_group_name_H-M   'P 1'
#
loop_
_entity.id
_entity.type
_entity.pdbx_description
1 polymer ?
#
loop_
_entity_poly.entity_id
_entity_poly.type
_entity_poly.pdbx_seq_one_letter_code
_entity_poly.pdbx_strand_id
1 'polypeptide(L)'
;MNLLSFCFRPFGHDSCICGKFESVGREGKDGLLWYRDIGRYGSGDFSMAVVQANQVLEDQSQIESGSFGTFVGVYDGHGGPDASRYVCDRLFRHFQDFRVSCTVETLSRLVNCNLLLLCDYTAMSAEAQGVLTAETIQRAFHATEEGFTALVSESWATHPQIAITGSCCLVGVIFQQILFVANLGDCRVVLGKKVGNTGEIAAIQL
;
A
#
# COMPACT_ATOMS: atom_id res chain seq x y z
N MET A 1 21.98 22.53 -13.21
CA MET A 1 21.34 21.51 -14.07
C MET A 1 20.32 20.80 -13.21
N ASN A 2 19.04 21.09 -13.41
CA ASN A 2 17.92 20.56 -12.61
C ASN A 2 17.59 19.15 -13.12
N LEU A 3 17.89 18.11 -12.34
CA LEU A 3 17.30 16.78 -12.50
C LEU A 3 16.10 16.69 -11.56
N LEU A 4 14.91 16.98 -12.07
CA LEU A 4 13.65 16.54 -11.51
C LEU A 4 12.90 15.84 -12.64
N SER A 5 12.47 14.58 -12.44
CA SER A 5 11.14 14.12 -12.83
C SER A 5 10.89 12.66 -12.43
N PHE A 6 9.69 12.41 -11.86
CA PHE A 6 8.98 11.12 -11.71
C PHE A 6 9.30 10.19 -10.52
N CYS A 7 8.76 10.54 -9.34
CA CYS A 7 7.87 9.68 -8.51
C CYS A 7 6.83 10.57 -7.78
N PHE A 8 6.37 11.63 -8.45
CA PHE A 8 5.45 12.61 -7.90
C PHE A 8 4.10 12.52 -8.61
N ARG A 9 2.99 12.46 -7.85
CA ARG A 9 1.79 13.26 -8.15
C ARG A 9 1.13 13.69 -6.82
N PRO A 10 1.17 14.99 -6.52
CA PRO A 10 -0.08 15.74 -6.58
C PRO A 10 0.09 16.92 -7.54
N PHE A 11 -0.53 16.80 -8.71
CA PHE A 11 -1.18 17.81 -9.56
C PHE A 11 -1.32 17.22 -10.97
N GLY A 12 -2.55 17.13 -11.45
CA GLY A 12 -2.90 16.55 -12.75
C GLY A 12 -4.35 16.08 -12.77
N HIS A 13 -5.23 17.05 -12.93
CA HIS A 13 -6.65 16.87 -13.21
C HIS A 13 -6.76 16.14 -14.56
N ASP A 14 -7.14 14.87 -14.57
CA ASP A 14 -7.74 14.21 -15.72
C ASP A 14 -8.80 13.23 -15.22
N SER A 15 -9.98 13.39 -15.78
CA SER A 15 -11.25 12.87 -15.28
C SER A 15 -11.37 11.37 -15.47
N CYS A 16 -11.29 10.62 -14.37
CA CYS A 16 -12.00 9.35 -14.24
C CYS A 16 -13.43 9.68 -13.79
N ILE A 17 -14.42 9.41 -14.63
CA ILE A 17 -15.84 9.56 -14.30
C ILE A 17 -16.22 8.49 -13.28
N CYS A 18 -16.03 8.78 -12.01
CA CYS A 18 -16.72 8.16 -10.88
C CYS A 18 -16.91 9.26 -9.82
N GLY A 19 -18.14 9.42 -9.34
CA GLY A 19 -18.67 10.67 -8.77
C GLY A 19 -17.76 11.40 -7.78
N LYS A 20 -17.67 12.73 -7.95
CA LYS A 20 -16.97 13.66 -7.05
C LYS A 20 -17.39 13.44 -5.60
N PHE A 21 -16.51 12.87 -4.80
CA PHE A 21 -16.50 13.04 -3.35
C PHE A 21 -15.49 14.17 -3.03
N GLU A 22 -15.94 15.41 -3.12
CA GLU A 22 -15.13 16.57 -2.71
C GLU A 22 -15.14 16.71 -1.18
N SER A 23 -14.12 16.18 -0.51
CA SER A 23 -13.52 16.73 0.72
C SER A 23 -12.20 15.99 1.05
N VAL A 24 -11.18 16.26 0.25
CA VAL A 24 -9.81 15.80 0.50
C VAL A 24 -9.20 16.71 1.57
N GLY A 25 -8.67 16.14 2.65
CA GLY A 25 -8.00 16.91 3.71
C GLY A 25 -6.90 17.81 3.16
N ARG A 26 -6.67 18.97 3.79
CA ARG A 26 -5.66 19.93 3.34
C ARG A 26 -4.28 19.28 3.39
N GLU A 27 -3.56 19.36 2.27
CA GLU A 27 -2.15 18.98 2.21
C GLU A 27 -1.27 20.18 2.59
N GLY A 28 -0.22 19.93 3.37
CA GLY A 28 0.67 20.96 3.88
C GLY A 28 2.10 20.46 4.07
N LYS A 29 3.03 21.40 4.12
CA LYS A 29 4.43 21.16 4.46
C LYS A 29 4.92 22.28 5.38
N ASP A 30 5.49 21.89 6.51
CA ASP A 30 6.13 22.78 7.48
C ASP A 30 7.54 22.27 7.79
N GLY A 31 8.55 22.93 7.23
CA GLY A 31 9.94 22.48 7.32
C GLY A 31 10.14 21.05 6.76
N LEU A 32 10.47 20.11 7.65
CA LEU A 32 10.69 18.70 7.35
C LEU A 32 9.42 17.84 7.53
N LEU A 33 8.34 18.41 8.06
CA LEU A 33 7.04 17.76 8.21
C LEU A 33 6.23 17.96 6.92
N TRP A 34 5.77 16.87 6.33
CA TRP A 34 4.69 16.87 5.36
C TRP A 34 3.47 16.19 5.98
N TYR A 35 2.28 16.69 5.68
CA TYR A 35 1.06 16.13 6.20
C TYR A 35 -0.13 16.36 5.27
N ARG A 36 -1.12 15.49 5.45
CA ARG A 36 -2.48 15.64 4.99
C ARG A 36 -3.38 15.62 6.21
N ASP A 37 -4.06 16.73 6.44
CA ASP A 37 -5.04 16.87 7.51
C ASP A 37 -6.16 15.82 7.36
N ILE A 38 -6.90 15.61 8.44
CA ILE A 38 -8.04 14.70 8.44
C ILE A 38 -9.00 15.04 7.29
N GLY A 39 -9.27 14.04 6.46
CA GLY A 39 -10.16 14.13 5.29
C GLY A 39 -11.02 12.89 5.17
N ARG A 40 -12.08 12.97 4.38
CA ARG A 40 -13.08 11.91 4.29
C ARG A 40 -12.79 10.98 3.11
N TYR A 41 -12.75 9.68 3.39
CA TYR A 41 -12.53 8.60 2.42
C TYR A 41 -13.69 7.60 2.47
N GLY A 42 -13.67 6.60 1.58
CA GLY A 42 -14.77 5.64 1.42
C GLY A 42 -15.07 4.81 2.68
N SER A 43 -14.08 4.63 3.56
CA SER A 43 -14.20 3.81 4.77
C SER A 43 -14.09 4.59 6.08
N GLY A 44 -14.09 5.92 6.03
CA GLY A 44 -13.97 6.77 7.23
C GLY A 44 -13.07 7.98 6.99
N ASP A 45 -12.66 8.60 8.08
CA ASP A 45 -11.78 9.77 8.05
C ASP A 45 -10.33 9.35 8.26
N PHE A 46 -9.42 9.88 7.43
CA PHE A 46 -8.00 9.57 7.49
C PHE A 46 -7.16 10.84 7.46
N SER A 47 -6.02 10.79 8.13
CA SER A 47 -4.94 11.77 8.04
C SER A 47 -3.63 11.02 7.82
N MET A 48 -2.62 11.71 7.31
CA MET A 48 -1.29 11.13 7.08
C MET A 48 -0.23 12.17 7.32
N ALA A 49 0.91 11.78 7.88
CA ALA A 49 2.04 12.68 8.09
C ALA A 49 3.35 11.90 7.99
N VAL A 50 4.39 12.58 7.50
CA VAL A 50 5.75 12.07 7.44
C VAL A 50 6.71 13.19 7.86
N VAL A 51 7.69 12.85 8.69
CA VAL A 51 8.75 13.77 9.09
C VAL A 51 10.06 13.27 8.50
N GLN A 52 10.70 14.10 7.69
CA GLN A 52 11.96 13.74 7.06
C GLN A 52 13.12 13.77 8.06
N ALA A 53 13.68 12.60 8.36
CA ALA A 53 14.88 12.47 9.20
C ALA A 53 16.17 12.38 8.37
N ASN A 54 16.14 11.72 7.21
CA ASN A 54 17.29 11.49 6.35
C ASN A 54 17.47 12.65 5.36
N GLN A 55 18.69 12.81 4.79
CA GLN A 55 18.94 13.83 3.75
C GLN A 55 18.03 13.63 2.53
N VAL A 56 17.76 12.38 2.19
CA VAL A 56 16.76 11.95 1.22
C VAL A 56 15.67 11.23 1.99
N LEU A 57 14.41 11.64 1.81
CA LEU A 57 13.28 10.93 2.39
C LEU A 57 13.12 9.57 1.67
N GLU A 58 13.38 8.50 2.40
CA GLU A 58 13.24 7.12 1.91
C GLU A 58 11.82 6.61 2.12
N ASP A 59 11.20 6.92 3.27
CA ASP A 59 9.82 6.55 3.58
C ASP A 59 8.82 7.07 2.54
N GLN A 60 7.92 6.18 2.13
CA GLN A 60 6.78 6.49 1.28
C GLN A 60 5.49 6.09 1.99
N SER A 61 4.38 6.72 1.61
CA SER A 61 3.08 6.41 2.16
C SER A 61 1.96 6.85 1.20
N GLN A 62 0.84 6.14 1.21
CA GLN A 62 -0.30 6.51 0.36
C GLN A 62 -1.64 6.15 1.01
N ILE A 63 -2.68 6.88 0.60
CA ILE A 63 -4.08 6.55 0.88
C ILE A 63 -4.84 6.66 -0.42
N GLU A 64 -5.42 5.55 -0.86
CA GLU A 64 -6.23 5.45 -2.06
C GLU A 64 -7.63 4.99 -1.69
N SER A 65 -8.66 5.60 -2.27
CA SER A 65 -10.06 5.25 -1.97
C SER A 65 -10.89 5.23 -3.24
N GLY A 66 -11.76 4.23 -3.37
CA GLY A 66 -12.67 4.12 -4.51
C GLY A 66 -13.51 2.86 -4.46
N SER A 67 -13.93 2.37 -5.63
CA SER A 67 -14.64 1.08 -5.75
C SER A 67 -13.81 -0.11 -5.22
N PHE A 68 -12.48 0.06 -5.17
CA PHE A 68 -11.57 -0.91 -4.58
C PHE A 68 -11.75 -1.06 -3.04
N GLY A 69 -12.35 -0.08 -2.37
CA GLY A 69 -12.26 0.11 -0.92
C GLY A 69 -11.26 1.22 -0.58
N THR A 70 -10.88 1.31 0.69
CA THR A 70 -9.81 2.21 1.12
C THR A 70 -8.52 1.42 1.31
N PHE A 71 -7.48 1.76 0.57
CA PHE A 71 -6.13 1.21 0.67
C PHE A 71 -5.23 2.23 1.38
N VAL A 72 -4.47 1.77 2.36
CA VAL A 72 -3.47 2.57 3.08
C VAL A 72 -2.15 1.81 3.02
N GLY A 73 -1.09 2.49 2.58
CA GLY A 73 0.26 1.94 2.52
C GLY A 73 1.26 2.78 3.29
N VAL A 74 2.16 2.13 4.03
CA VAL A 74 3.33 2.73 4.69
C VAL A 74 4.54 1.88 4.33
N TYR A 75 5.58 2.53 3.81
CA TYR A 75 6.75 1.87 3.24
C TYR A 75 8.00 2.54 3.79
N ASP A 76 8.70 1.88 4.70
CA ASP A 76 9.96 2.35 5.29
C ASP A 76 11.10 1.90 4.37
N GLY A 77 11.71 2.86 3.68
CA GLY A 77 12.75 2.61 2.68
C GLY A 77 14.14 2.66 3.28
N HIS A 78 15.07 1.85 2.77
CA HIS A 78 16.46 1.86 3.21
C HIS A 78 17.45 1.66 2.06
N GLY A 79 18.63 2.26 2.19
CA GLY A 79 19.70 2.15 1.19
C GLY A 79 19.47 3.01 -0.06
N GLY A 80 18.45 3.88 -0.04
CA GLY A 80 17.94 4.68 -1.13
C GLY A 80 16.40 4.61 -1.21
N PRO A 81 15.74 5.62 -1.80
CA PRO A 81 14.28 5.69 -1.87
C PRO A 81 13.66 4.86 -3.01
N ASP A 82 14.47 4.21 -3.86
CA ASP A 82 14.00 3.63 -5.11
C ASP A 82 13.02 2.46 -4.89
N ALA A 83 13.32 1.56 -3.94
CA ALA A 83 12.45 0.43 -3.60
C ALA A 83 11.10 0.89 -3.02
N SER A 84 11.11 1.75 -2.00
CA SER A 84 9.88 2.24 -1.36
C SER A 84 9.01 3.06 -2.33
N ARG A 85 9.63 3.84 -3.22
CA ARG A 85 8.92 4.53 -4.32
C ARG A 85 8.31 3.56 -5.31
N TYR A 86 9.06 2.53 -5.71
CA TYR A 86 8.54 1.52 -6.63
C TYR A 86 7.31 0.82 -6.05
N VAL A 87 7.38 0.43 -4.77
CA VAL A 87 6.24 -0.16 -4.05
C VAL A 87 5.05 0.79 -4.02
N CYS A 88 5.27 2.05 -3.61
CA CYS A 88 4.22 3.07 -3.54
C CYS A 88 3.54 3.31 -4.90
N ASP A 89 4.31 3.27 -5.99
CA ASP A 89 3.77 3.47 -7.33
C ASP A 89 3.02 2.23 -7.84
N ARG A 90 3.50 1.01 -7.58
CA ARG A 90 3.02 -0.19 -8.28
C ARG A 90 2.02 -1.02 -7.49
N LEU A 91 2.20 -1.14 -6.18
CA LEU A 91 1.50 -2.14 -5.37
C LEU A 91 -0.01 -1.99 -5.48
N PHE A 92 -0.55 -0.79 -5.26
CA PHE A 92 -1.99 -0.54 -5.34
C PHE A 92 -2.59 -0.87 -6.72
N ARG A 93 -1.84 -0.64 -7.81
CA ARG A 93 -2.31 -0.98 -9.17
C ARG A 93 -2.45 -2.49 -9.33
N HIS A 94 -1.49 -3.27 -8.83
CA HIS A 94 -1.59 -4.73 -8.84
C HIS A 94 -2.79 -5.24 -8.02
N PHE A 95 -3.10 -4.60 -6.89
CA PHE A 95 -4.32 -4.90 -6.13
C PHE A 95 -5.60 -4.65 -6.96
N GLN A 96 -5.63 -3.56 -7.74
CA GLN A 96 -6.74 -3.27 -8.65
C GLN A 96 -6.83 -4.31 -9.78
N ASP A 97 -5.71 -4.64 -10.40
CA ASP A 97 -5.65 -5.58 -11.53
C ASP A 97 -6.09 -6.99 -11.11
N PHE A 98 -5.55 -7.52 -10.01
CA PHE A 98 -5.87 -8.87 -9.56
C PHE A 98 -7.28 -9.01 -8.97
N ARG A 99 -7.92 -7.89 -8.59
CA ARG A 99 -9.35 -7.91 -8.23
C ARG A 99 -10.24 -8.08 -9.46
N VAL A 100 -9.79 -7.65 -10.64
CA VAL A 100 -10.54 -7.79 -11.90
C VAL A 100 -10.29 -9.16 -12.54
N SER A 101 -9.11 -9.77 -12.34
CA SER A 101 -8.68 -10.99 -13.05
C SER A 101 -9.07 -12.34 -12.42
N CYS A 102 -10.16 -12.43 -11.65
CA CYS A 102 -10.68 -13.75 -11.22
C CYS A 102 -11.37 -14.47 -12.39
N THR A 103 -10.58 -14.97 -13.33
CA THR A 103 -10.97 -16.03 -14.28
C THR A 103 -10.05 -17.21 -14.09
N VAL A 104 -10.67 -18.39 -13.98
CA VAL A 104 -10.13 -19.74 -13.75
C VAL A 104 -8.78 -19.99 -14.43
N GLU A 105 -7.67 -19.78 -13.71
CA GLU A 105 -6.39 -20.48 -13.92
C GLU A 105 -5.35 -19.96 -12.93
N THR A 106 -4.66 -20.88 -12.23
CA THR A 106 -3.26 -20.82 -11.75
C THR A 106 -3.11 -21.38 -10.32
N LEU A 107 -3.23 -22.70 -10.17
CA LEU A 107 -2.79 -23.45 -8.98
C LEU A 107 -1.56 -24.31 -9.30
N SER A 108 -0.40 -23.71 -9.61
CA SER A 108 0.82 -24.53 -9.80
C SER A 108 2.16 -23.95 -9.34
N ARG A 109 2.24 -22.82 -8.61
CA ARG A 109 3.56 -22.22 -8.29
C ARG A 109 3.77 -21.62 -6.91
N LEU A 110 3.16 -22.16 -5.86
CA LEU A 110 3.44 -21.71 -4.48
C LEU A 110 4.05 -22.82 -3.63
N VAL A 111 5.32 -23.13 -3.89
CA VAL A 111 6.24 -23.75 -2.93
C VAL A 111 7.61 -23.09 -3.13
N ASN A 112 7.92 -22.04 -2.35
CA ASN A 112 9.28 -21.66 -1.89
C ASN A 112 9.39 -20.21 -1.35
N CYS A 113 8.53 -19.79 -0.42
CA CYS A 113 8.87 -18.66 0.46
C CYS A 113 8.44 -18.99 1.89
N ASN A 114 9.38 -18.91 2.83
CA ASN A 114 9.22 -19.12 4.27
C ASN A 114 8.36 -18.00 4.92
N LEU A 115 7.11 -17.84 4.50
CA LEU A 115 6.16 -16.90 5.10
C LEU A 115 5.19 -17.67 6.00
N LEU A 116 5.25 -17.42 7.31
CA LEU A 116 4.37 -18.06 8.29
C LEU A 116 2.90 -17.78 7.93
N LEU A 117 2.21 -18.83 7.48
CA LEU A 117 0.76 -18.90 7.32
C LEU A 117 0.11 -19.06 8.70
N LEU A 118 -0.58 -18.02 9.18
CA LEU A 118 -1.67 -18.17 10.14
C LEU A 118 -2.95 -17.71 9.46
N CYS A 119 -3.50 -18.57 8.61
CA CYS A 119 -4.89 -18.51 8.17
C CYS A 119 -5.37 -19.95 8.04
N ASP A 120 -6.24 -20.35 8.97
CA ASP A 120 -6.88 -21.67 8.99
C ASP A 120 -7.54 -21.95 7.64
N TYR A 121 -7.19 -23.11 7.08
CA TYR A 121 -7.67 -23.62 5.82
C TYR A 121 -9.09 -24.17 6.02
N THR A 122 -10.12 -23.38 5.72
CA THR A 122 -11.46 -23.94 5.47
C THR A 122 -11.96 -23.51 4.11
N ALA A 123 -12.33 -24.53 3.36
CA ALA A 123 -12.54 -24.56 1.94
C ALA A 123 -13.86 -23.90 1.51
N MET A 124 -13.81 -23.36 0.27
CA MET A 124 -14.90 -23.26 -0.71
C MET A 124 -16.04 -22.24 -0.48
N SER A 125 -16.17 -21.32 -1.43
CA SER A 125 -17.31 -21.33 -2.36
C SER A 125 -16.96 -20.57 -3.63
N ALA A 126 -17.10 -21.23 -4.77
CA ALA A 126 -17.06 -20.62 -6.09
C ALA A 126 -18.42 -19.93 -6.32
N GLU A 127 -18.47 -18.62 -6.10
CA GLU A 127 -19.47 -17.66 -6.61
C GLU A 127 -19.27 -16.31 -5.90
N ALA A 128 -18.28 -15.51 -6.33
CA ALA A 128 -18.28 -14.09 -6.01
C ALA A 128 -17.43 -13.31 -7.01
N GLN A 129 -18.07 -12.53 -7.86
CA GLN A 129 -17.42 -11.44 -8.58
C GLN A 129 -16.64 -10.54 -7.59
N GLY A 130 -15.32 -10.40 -7.78
CA GLY A 130 -14.55 -9.25 -7.30
C GLY A 130 -14.34 -9.12 -5.78
N VAL A 131 -14.16 -10.23 -5.06
CA VAL A 131 -13.79 -10.21 -3.64
C VAL A 131 -12.27 -10.01 -3.49
N LEU A 132 -11.87 -9.09 -2.62
CA LEU A 132 -10.48 -9.00 -2.18
C LEU A 132 -10.19 -10.19 -1.26
N THR A 133 -9.30 -11.09 -1.69
CA THR A 133 -8.91 -12.28 -0.93
C THR A 133 -7.45 -12.21 -0.50
N ALA A 134 -7.05 -13.08 0.43
CA ALA A 134 -5.63 -13.25 0.76
C ALA A 134 -4.77 -13.60 -0.46
N GLU A 135 -5.33 -14.35 -1.42
CA GLU A 135 -4.66 -14.69 -2.68
C GLU A 135 -4.45 -13.45 -3.56
N THR A 136 -5.46 -12.58 -3.70
CA THR A 136 -5.31 -11.30 -4.42
C THR A 136 -4.18 -10.46 -3.84
N ILE A 137 -4.11 -10.39 -2.51
CA ILE A 137 -3.05 -9.68 -1.78
C ILE A 137 -1.69 -10.31 -2.11
N GLN A 138 -1.54 -11.63 -1.94
CA GLN A 138 -0.29 -12.34 -2.21
C GLN A 138 0.18 -12.14 -3.66
N ARG A 139 -0.73 -12.23 -4.64
CA ARG A 139 -0.41 -11.99 -6.06
C ARG A 139 0.06 -10.56 -6.30
N ALA A 140 -0.56 -9.56 -5.66
CA ALA A 140 -0.16 -8.16 -5.79
C ALA A 140 1.26 -7.91 -5.26
N PHE A 141 1.58 -8.46 -4.09
CA PHE A 141 2.94 -8.39 -3.55
C PHE A 141 3.95 -9.13 -4.42
N HIS A 142 3.63 -10.35 -4.87
CA HIS A 142 4.51 -11.12 -5.74
C HIS A 142 4.83 -10.40 -7.05
N ALA A 143 3.80 -9.85 -7.72
CA ALA A 143 4.00 -9.09 -8.95
C ALA A 143 4.83 -7.81 -8.74
N THR A 144 4.68 -7.18 -7.58
CA THR A 144 5.48 -6.00 -7.21
C THR A 144 6.95 -6.38 -7.04
N GLU A 145 7.24 -7.48 -6.33
CA GLU A 145 8.59 -8.00 -6.09
C GLU A 145 9.28 -8.44 -7.39
N GLU A 146 8.58 -9.21 -8.23
CA GLU A 146 9.10 -9.64 -9.54
C GLU A 146 9.40 -8.43 -10.44
N GLY A 147 8.50 -7.45 -10.47
CA GLY A 147 8.68 -6.23 -11.25
C GLY A 147 9.87 -5.40 -10.76
N PHE A 148 10.08 -5.30 -9.43
CA PHE A 148 11.23 -4.59 -8.89
C PHE A 148 12.54 -5.34 -9.18
N THR A 149 12.55 -6.66 -9.04
CA THR A 149 13.70 -7.50 -9.38
C THR A 149 14.10 -7.38 -10.86
N ALA A 150 13.10 -7.32 -11.75
CA ALA A 150 13.33 -7.08 -13.18
C ALA A 150 13.93 -5.68 -13.41
N LEU A 151 13.38 -4.63 -12.77
CA LEU A 151 13.91 -3.27 -12.85
C LEU A 151 15.37 -3.18 -12.39
N VAL A 152 15.71 -3.84 -11.28
CA VAL A 152 17.09 -3.90 -10.75
C VAL A 152 18.02 -4.54 -11.78
N SER A 153 17.60 -5.67 -12.36
CA SER A 153 18.38 -6.42 -13.36
C SER A 153 18.62 -5.60 -14.63
N GLU A 154 17.57 -4.94 -15.14
CA GLU A 154 17.64 -4.07 -16.32
C GLU A 154 18.51 -2.83 -16.09
N SER A 155 18.50 -2.30 -14.86
CA SER A 155 19.22 -1.07 -14.50
C SER A 155 20.67 -1.32 -14.08
N TRP A 156 21.13 -2.57 -13.95
CA TRP A 156 22.44 -2.89 -13.37
C TRP A 156 23.61 -2.14 -14.01
N ALA A 157 23.62 -2.01 -15.34
CA ALA A 157 24.72 -1.37 -16.07
C ALA A 157 24.78 0.16 -15.89
N THR A 158 23.65 0.82 -15.58
CA THR A 158 23.51 2.27 -15.55
C THR A 158 23.21 2.84 -14.17
N HIS A 159 22.69 2.02 -13.26
CA HIS A 159 22.22 2.41 -11.93
C HIS A 159 22.37 1.28 -10.90
N PRO A 160 23.57 0.70 -10.71
CA PRO A 160 23.77 -0.49 -9.86
C PRO A 160 23.38 -0.30 -8.40
N GLN A 161 23.35 0.94 -7.89
CA GLN A 161 22.92 1.27 -6.54
C GLN A 161 21.48 0.87 -6.23
N ILE A 162 20.60 0.73 -7.23
CA ILE A 162 19.23 0.26 -6.98
C ILE A 162 19.22 -1.13 -6.33
N ALA A 163 20.23 -1.96 -6.60
CA ALA A 163 20.34 -3.31 -6.06
C ALA A 163 20.61 -3.39 -4.55
N ILE A 164 21.00 -2.27 -3.91
CA ILE A 164 21.19 -2.21 -2.45
C ILE A 164 20.00 -1.54 -1.74
N THR A 165 18.99 -1.09 -2.49
CA THR A 165 17.80 -0.48 -1.92
C THR A 165 16.81 -1.56 -1.48
N GLY A 166 16.03 -1.27 -0.44
CA GLY A 166 14.95 -2.12 0.01
C GLY A 166 13.86 -1.30 0.71
N SER A 167 12.76 -1.97 1.02
CA SER A 167 11.64 -1.34 1.71
C SER A 167 10.91 -2.36 2.57
N CYS A 168 10.64 -2.01 3.83
CA CYS A 168 9.52 -2.60 4.54
C CYS A 168 8.22 -2.16 3.87
N CYS A 169 7.17 -2.96 3.98
CA CYS A 169 5.89 -2.68 3.36
C CYS A 169 4.74 -3.13 4.25
N LEU A 170 3.97 -2.17 4.75
CA LEU A 170 2.75 -2.38 5.51
C LEU A 170 1.56 -1.83 4.72
N VAL A 171 0.57 -2.68 4.49
CA VAL A 171 -0.67 -2.32 3.81
C VAL A 171 -1.87 -2.66 4.69
N GLY A 172 -2.79 -1.72 4.81
CA GLY A 172 -4.13 -1.92 5.33
C GLY A 172 -5.16 -1.70 4.21
N VAL A 173 -6.08 -2.64 4.03
CA VAL A 173 -7.19 -2.48 3.08
C VAL A 173 -8.52 -2.64 3.80
N ILE A 174 -9.38 -1.62 3.72
CA ILE A 174 -10.73 -1.66 4.26
C ILE A 174 -11.71 -1.83 3.10
N PHE A 175 -12.35 -2.99 3.06
CA PHE A 175 -13.32 -3.34 2.04
C PHE A 175 -14.51 -4.08 2.66
N GLN A 176 -15.73 -3.61 2.39
CA GLN A 176 -16.97 -4.21 2.92
C GLN A 176 -16.95 -4.45 4.44
N GLN A 177 -16.44 -3.47 5.22
CA GLN A 177 -16.29 -3.55 6.68
C GLN A 177 -15.27 -4.58 7.19
N ILE A 178 -14.50 -5.19 6.29
CA ILE A 178 -13.38 -6.06 6.62
C ILE A 178 -12.08 -5.27 6.47
N LEU A 179 -11.23 -5.35 7.48
CA LEU A 179 -9.85 -4.84 7.44
C LEU A 179 -8.91 -6.00 7.12
N PHE A 180 -8.21 -5.90 5.99
CA PHE A 180 -7.09 -6.77 5.64
C PHE A 180 -5.78 -6.06 5.99
N VAL A 181 -4.84 -6.80 6.55
CA VAL A 181 -3.49 -6.30 6.86
C VAL A 181 -2.47 -7.23 6.23
N ALA A 182 -1.52 -6.66 5.49
CA ALA A 182 -0.37 -7.37 4.95
C ALA A 182 0.91 -6.63 5.34
N ASN A 183 1.86 -7.34 5.95
CA ASN A 183 3.09 -6.76 6.47
C ASN A 183 4.31 -7.56 6.03
N LEU A 184 5.32 -6.86 5.52
CA LEU A 184 6.64 -7.39 5.18
C LEU A 184 7.69 -6.46 5.81
N GLY A 185 8.35 -6.92 6.86
CA GLY A 185 9.33 -6.11 7.60
C GLY A 185 8.85 -5.74 9.01
N ASP A 186 9.31 -4.60 9.51
CA ASP A 186 9.18 -4.18 10.92
C ASP A 186 8.22 -3.01 11.16
N CYS A 187 7.59 -2.49 10.10
CA CYS A 187 6.42 -1.62 10.19
C CYS A 187 5.29 -2.28 10.98
N ARG A 188 4.47 -1.48 11.67
CA ARG A 188 3.40 -1.98 12.56
C ARG A 188 2.09 -1.23 12.37
N VAL A 189 0.99 -1.99 12.44
CA VAL A 189 -0.36 -1.45 12.58
C VAL A 189 -0.88 -1.74 13.98
N VAL A 190 -1.60 -0.79 14.56
CA VAL A 190 -2.27 -0.94 15.85
C VAL A 190 -3.74 -0.64 15.65
N LEU A 191 -4.61 -1.58 16.04
CA LEU A 191 -6.05 -1.37 16.00
C LEU A 191 -6.54 -0.88 17.37
N GLY A 192 -7.29 0.21 17.38
CA GLY A 192 -7.95 0.74 18.57
C GLY A 192 -9.45 0.47 18.56
N LYS A 193 -10.02 0.09 19.70
CA LYS A 193 -11.48 -0.02 19.89
C LYS A 193 -11.95 0.95 20.95
N LYS A 194 -13.03 1.66 20.64
CA LYS A 194 -13.74 2.49 21.60
C LYS A 194 -14.34 1.64 22.72
N VAL A 195 -14.04 1.99 23.96
CA VAL A 195 -14.54 1.32 25.16
C VAL A 195 -15.67 2.14 25.77
N GLY A 196 -16.87 1.55 25.86
CA GLY A 196 -18.04 2.21 26.42
C GLY A 196 -18.40 3.54 25.72
N ASN A 197 -18.96 4.47 26.51
CA ASN A 197 -19.43 5.77 26.02
C ASN A 197 -18.47 6.93 26.32
N THR A 198 -17.34 6.68 27.00
CA THR A 198 -16.41 7.71 27.48
C THR A 198 -15.57 8.33 26.36
N GLY A 199 -15.47 7.67 25.20
CA GLY A 199 -14.57 8.11 24.12
C GLY A 199 -13.16 7.53 24.22
N GLU A 200 -12.86 6.77 25.27
CA GLU A 200 -11.57 6.10 25.43
C GLU A 200 -11.36 5.05 24.34
N ILE A 201 -10.15 5.02 23.77
CA ILE A 201 -9.72 4.02 22.80
C ILE A 201 -8.71 3.09 23.48
N ALA A 202 -9.02 1.80 23.53
CA ALA A 202 -8.10 0.77 23.99
C ALA A 202 -7.46 0.07 22.78
N ALA A 203 -6.16 -0.22 22.87
CA ALA A 203 -5.49 -1.03 21.85
C ALA A 203 -6.02 -2.47 21.88
N ILE A 204 -6.24 -3.03 20.69
CA ILE A 204 -6.55 -4.44 20.48
C ILE A 204 -5.26 -5.14 20.10
N GLN A 205 -4.97 -6.25 20.78
CA GLN A 205 -3.95 -7.18 20.33
C GLN A 205 -4.49 -7.91 19.08
N LEU A 206 -3.87 -7.63 17.93
CA LEU A 206 -4.13 -8.28 16.65
C LEU A 206 -3.48 -9.67 16.60
#